data_AF-A0A6B1B6J0-F1
#
_entry.id   AF-A0A6B1B6J0-F1
#
_cell.length_a   1.000
_cell.length_b   1.000
_cell.length_c   1.000
_cell.angle_alpha   90.00
_cell.angle_beta   90.00
_cell.angle_gamma   90.00
#
_symmetry.space_group_name_H-M   'P 1'
#
loop_
_entity.id
_entity.type
_entity.pdbx_description
1 polymer ?
#
loop_
_entity_poly.entity_id
_entity_poly.type
_entity_poly.pdbx_seq_one_letter_code
_entity_poly.pdbx_strand_id
1 'polypeptide(L)'
;MSAPSSNQPISSQHGTGQILVTQVRSGIGAKPKARGALRALGLGKIGRSHTLPDRPEIRGMLRKVRHLIAVENVAGESVTAQEVSDAETA
;
A
#
# COMPACT_ATOMS: atom_id res chain seq x y z
N MET A 1 18.27 -35.05 19.08
CA MET A 1 17.22 -34.07 19.45
C MET A 1 17.41 -32.85 18.57
N SER A 2 16.91 -32.91 17.34
CA SER A 2 17.01 -31.82 16.36
C SER A 2 15.64 -31.52 15.80
N ALA A 3 15.15 -30.32 16.11
CA ALA A 3 14.38 -29.53 15.17
C ALA A 3 14.54 -28.06 15.58
N PRO A 4 15.35 -27.25 14.88
CA PRO A 4 15.11 -25.82 14.91
C PRO A 4 13.73 -25.60 14.29
N SER A 5 12.83 -24.97 15.04
CA SER A 5 11.56 -24.48 14.54
C SER A 5 11.85 -23.58 13.33
N SER A 6 11.69 -24.13 12.12
CA SER A 6 11.69 -23.35 10.89
C SER A 6 10.58 -22.33 11.01
N ASN A 7 10.94 -21.10 11.37
CA ASN A 7 10.12 -19.93 11.16
C ASN A 7 10.05 -19.69 9.65
N GLN A 8 9.28 -20.53 8.96
CA GLN A 8 8.99 -20.33 7.54
C GLN A 8 8.26 -18.99 7.42
N PRO A 9 8.70 -18.10 6.51
CA PRO A 9 8.00 -16.86 6.27
C PRO A 9 6.57 -17.19 5.83
N ILE A 10 5.57 -16.57 6.46
CA ILE A 10 4.18 -16.63 6.03
C ILE A 10 4.07 -16.09 4.59
N SER A 11 4.12 -17.04 3.65
CA SER A 11 3.66 -17.00 2.26
C SER A 11 3.34 -15.62 1.69
N SER A 12 4.37 -15.00 1.11
CA SER A 12 4.52 -14.43 -0.25
C SER A 12 3.34 -14.21 -1.21
N GLN A 13 2.08 -14.18 -0.77
CA GLN A 13 0.97 -13.66 -1.59
C GLN A 13 0.87 -12.14 -1.38
N HIS A 14 1.88 -11.40 -1.84
CA HIS A 14 1.81 -9.94 -1.90
C HIS A 14 0.97 -9.57 -3.12
N GLY A 15 -0.16 -8.92 -2.91
CA GLY A 15 -0.96 -8.40 -4.02
C GLY A 15 -0.08 -7.46 -4.84
N THR A 16 0.11 -7.77 -6.12
CA THR A 16 0.84 -6.92 -7.07
C THR A 16 0.06 -5.67 -7.46
N GLY A 17 -1.15 -5.48 -6.89
CA GLY A 17 -2.01 -4.34 -7.15
C GLY A 17 -1.51 -3.06 -6.49
N GLN A 18 -1.98 -1.93 -7.02
CA GLN A 18 -1.80 -0.62 -6.40
C GLN A 18 -3.11 -0.16 -5.77
N ILE A 19 -2.99 0.52 -4.62
CA ILE A 19 -4.14 1.08 -3.92
C ILE A 19 -3.99 2.59 -3.85
N LEU A 20 -5.01 3.28 -4.34
CA LEU A 20 -5.11 4.72 -4.18
C LEU A 20 -5.82 4.99 -2.87
N VAL A 21 -5.16 5.74 -2.01
CA VAL A 21 -5.69 6.08 -0.70
C VAL A 21 -5.90 7.57 -0.63
N THR A 22 -7.13 7.99 -0.34
CA THR A 22 -7.50 9.41 -0.26
C THR A 22 -8.02 9.74 1.13
N GLN A 23 -7.51 10.79 1.75
CA GLN A 23 -8.02 11.24 3.05
C GLN A 23 -9.33 12.04 2.85
N VAL A 24 -10.47 11.45 3.25
CA VAL A 24 -11.80 12.08 3.10
C VAL A 24 -12.24 12.84 4.35
N ARG A 25 -11.68 12.52 5.53
CA ARG A 25 -12.03 13.18 6.80
C ARG A 25 -10.79 13.66 7.57
N SER A 26 -10.98 14.69 8.38
CA SER A 26 -9.92 15.24 9.23
C SER A 26 -9.44 14.24 10.28
N GLY A 27 -8.13 14.24 10.54
CA GLY A 27 -7.52 13.46 11.63
C GLY A 27 -7.43 14.19 12.98
N ILE A 28 -7.96 15.42 13.10
CA ILE A 28 -7.79 16.28 14.29
C ILE A 28 -8.37 15.63 15.56
N GLY A 29 -9.55 14.99 15.46
CA GLY A 29 -10.17 14.23 16.57
C GLY A 29 -9.75 12.76 16.67
N ALA A 30 -8.83 12.31 15.81
CA ALA A 30 -8.41 10.91 15.79
C ALA A 30 -7.35 10.61 16.85
N LYS A 31 -7.33 9.37 17.34
CA LYS A 31 -6.33 8.88 18.30
C LYS A 31 -4.89 9.16 17.78
N PRO A 32 -3.90 9.42 18.65
CA PRO A 32 -2.52 9.70 18.23
C PRO A 32 -1.94 8.64 17.28
N LYS A 33 -2.27 7.36 17.50
CA LYS A 33 -1.86 6.25 16.63
C LYS A 33 -2.42 6.36 15.20
N ALA A 34 -3.65 6.83 15.05
CA ALA A 34 -4.27 7.06 13.75
C ALA A 34 -3.64 8.25 13.03
N ARG A 35 -3.34 9.34 13.77
CA ARG A 35 -2.61 10.50 13.23
C ARG A 35 -1.22 10.14 12.75
N GLY A 36 -0.50 9.30 13.50
CA GLY A 36 0.79 8.75 13.10
C GLY A 36 0.70 7.90 11.82
N ALA A 37 -0.32 7.05 11.73
CA ALA A 37 -0.56 6.24 10.53
C ALA A 37 -0.88 7.11 9.30
N LEU A 38 -1.71 8.14 9.43
CA LEU A 38 -1.98 9.08 8.33
C LEU A 38 -0.68 9.74 7.83
N ARG A 39 0.16 10.24 8.75
CA ARG A 39 1.47 10.82 8.40
C ARG A 39 2.38 9.82 7.70
N ALA A 40 2.45 8.58 8.19
CA ALA A 40 3.27 7.52 7.60
C ALA A 40 2.80 7.12 6.19
N LEU A 41 1.49 7.22 5.92
CA LEU A 41 0.90 6.98 4.61
C LEU A 41 0.99 8.20 3.67
N GLY A 42 1.65 9.29 4.07
CA GLY A 42 1.73 10.53 3.28
C GLY A 42 0.42 11.34 3.26
N LEU A 43 -0.54 11.00 4.12
CA LEU A 43 -1.83 11.66 4.25
C LEU A 43 -1.76 12.70 5.38
N GLY A 44 -1.66 13.97 5.00
CA GLY A 44 -1.54 15.09 5.96
C GLY A 44 -2.66 16.13 5.87
N LYS A 45 -3.48 16.07 4.83
CA LYS A 45 -4.54 17.03 4.52
C LYS A 45 -5.73 16.31 3.87
N ILE A 46 -6.94 16.80 4.13
CA ILE A 46 -8.16 16.32 3.48
C ILE A 46 -8.05 16.54 1.97
N GLY A 47 -8.47 15.56 1.19
CA GLY A 47 -8.39 15.56 -0.28
C GLY A 47 -7.03 15.12 -0.83
N ARG A 48 -6.03 14.87 0.02
CA ARG A 48 -4.75 14.31 -0.45
C ARG A 48 -4.93 12.82 -0.77
N SER A 49 -4.50 12.45 -1.96
CA SER A 49 -4.41 11.05 -2.40
C SER A 49 -2.95 10.60 -2.48
N HIS A 50 -2.71 9.32 -2.24
CA HIS A 50 -1.40 8.69 -2.38
C HIS A 50 -1.56 7.25 -2.88
N THR A 51 -0.81 6.89 -3.91
CA THR A 51 -0.78 5.54 -4.46
C THR A 51 0.24 4.72 -3.68
N LEU A 52 -0.15 3.55 -3.21
CA LEU A 52 0.69 2.64 -2.44
C LEU A 52 0.62 1.23 -3.03
N PRO A 53 1.68 0.42 -2.89
CA PRO A 53 1.61 -1.00 -3.24
C PRO A 53 0.71 -1.75 -2.26
N ASP A 54 -0.03 -2.74 -2.75
CA ASP A 54 -0.91 -3.60 -1.95
C ASP A 54 -0.13 -4.63 -1.10
N ARG A 55 0.58 -4.10 -0.09
CA ARG A 55 1.28 -4.90 0.91
C ARG A 55 0.37 -5.22 2.10
N PRO A 56 0.47 -6.43 2.68
CA PRO A 56 -0.32 -6.78 3.88
C PRO A 56 -0.06 -5.85 5.08
N GLU A 57 1.17 -5.32 5.19
CA GLU A 57 1.56 -4.33 6.19
C GLU A 57 0.76 -3.02 6.04
N ILE A 58 0.68 -2.50 4.81
CA ILE A 58 -0.07 -1.28 4.46
C ILE A 58 -1.56 -1.52 4.72
N ARG A 59 -2.10 -2.67 4.28
CA ARG A 59 -3.50 -3.05 4.52
C ARG A 59 -3.83 -3.10 6.02
N GLY A 60 -2.91 -3.59 6.84
CA GLY A 60 -3.01 -3.55 8.30
C GLY A 60 -3.09 -2.12 8.86
N MET A 61 -2.30 -1.18 8.32
CA MET A 61 -2.36 0.24 8.68
C MET A 61 -3.68 0.88 8.24
N LEU A 62 -4.10 0.66 6.99
CA LEU A 62 -5.36 1.17 6.43
C LEU A 62 -6.56 0.75 7.26
N ARG A 63 -6.59 -0.50 7.74
CA ARG A 63 -7.66 -1.04 8.57
C ARG A 63 -7.85 -0.26 9.89
N LYS A 64 -6.80 0.37 10.42
CA LYS A 64 -6.84 1.22 11.62
C LYS A 64 -7.44 2.60 11.34
N VAL A 65 -7.22 3.15 10.15
CA VAL A 65 -7.66 4.49 9.75
C VAL A 65 -8.83 4.50 8.76
N ARG A 66 -9.44 3.35 8.48
CA ARG A 66 -10.50 3.14 7.46
C ARG A 66 -11.68 4.14 7.48
N HIS A 67 -11.93 4.80 8.61
CA HIS A 67 -13.02 5.77 8.77
C HIS A 67 -12.62 7.20 8.38
N LEU A 68 -11.32 7.44 8.15
CA LEU A 68 -10.75 8.74 7.76
C LEU A 68 -10.35 8.77 6.28
N ILE A 69 -10.28 7.62 5.64
CA ILE A 69 -9.77 7.42 4.30
C ILE A 69 -10.80 6.73 3.41
N ALA A 70 -10.75 7.03 2.12
CA ALA A 70 -11.32 6.21 1.06
C ALA A 70 -10.17 5.42 0.42
N VAL A 71 -10.39 4.14 0.18
CA VAL A 71 -9.45 3.26 -0.51
C VAL A 71 -10.09 2.85 -1.81
N GLU A 72 -9.37 3.07 -2.90
CA GLU A 72 -9.74 2.65 -4.24
C GLU A 72 -8.70 1.64 -4.72
N ASN A 73 -9.16 0.45 -5.10
CA ASN A 73 -8.30 -0.56 -5.70
C ASN A 73 -8.07 -0.14 -7.14
N VAL A 74 -6.88 0.36 -7.43
CA VAL A 74 -6.45 0.58 -8.81
C VAL A 74 -5.94 -0.78 -9.24
N ALA A 75 -6.78 -1.53 -9.96
CA ALA A 75 -6.35 -2.72 -10.67
C ALA A 75 -5.34 -2.25 -11.73
N GLY A 76 -4.10 -2.06 -11.30
CA GLY A 76 -2.99 -1.67 -12.14
C GLY A 76 -2.66 -2.85 -13.01
N GLU A 77 -3.31 -2.86 -14.18
CA GLU A 77 -2.76 -3.36 -15.43
C GLU A 77 -1.25 -3.09 -15.43
N SER A 78 -0.49 -4.18 -15.47
CA SER A 78 0.96 -4.14 -15.62
C SER A 78 1.27 -3.38 -16.90
N VAL A 79 1.64 -2.11 -16.79
CA VAL A 79 2.33 -1.44 -17.89
C VAL A 79 3.69 -2.13 -17.98
N THR A 80 3.76 -3.12 -18.86
CA THR A 80 4.97 -3.75 -19.35
C THR A 80 5.78 -2.70 -20.10
N ALA A 81 6.49 -1.84 -19.37
CA ALA A 81 7.53 -1.00 -19.94
C ALA A 81 8.87 -1.78 -19.88
N GLN A 82 8.93 -2.89 -20.62
CA GLN A 82 10.20 -3.52 -20.99
C GLN A 82 10.06 -4.30 -22.31
N GLU A 83 9.46 -3.66 -23.31
CA GLU A 83 9.78 -3.86 -24.73
C GLU A 83 10.31 -2.53 -25.28
N VAL A 84 11.61 -2.33 -25.15
CA VAL A 84 12.40 -1.66 -26.19
C VAL A 84 13.35 -2.71 -26.77
N SER A 85 12.78 -3.81 -27.23
CA SER A 85 13.35 -4.63 -28.28
C SER A 85 12.92 -3.98 -29.60
N ASP A 86 13.84 -3.26 -30.23
CA ASP A 86 14.03 -3.16 -31.69
C ASP A 86 14.72 -1.84 -32.06
N ALA A 87 16.04 -1.92 -32.19
CA ALA A 87 16.77 -1.37 -33.33
C ALA A 87 18.22 -1.88 -33.30
N GLU A 88 18.39 -3.20 -33.33
CA GLU A 88 19.56 -3.80 -33.96
C GLU A 88 19.27 -3.80 -35.47
N THR A 89 19.72 -2.76 -36.19
CA THR A 89 19.79 -2.78 -37.65
C THR A 89 20.90 -1.83 -38.13
N ALA A 90 21.84 -2.45 -38.86
CA ALA A 90 22.84 -1.92 -39.79
C ALA A 90 24.10 -1.27 -39.21
#